data_AF-A0A7V6X365-F1
#
_entry.id   AF-A0A7V6X365-F1
#
_cell.length_a   1.000
_cell.length_b   1.000
_cell.length_c   1.000
_cell.angle_alpha   90.00
_cell.angle_beta   90.00
_cell.angle_gamma   90.00
#
_symmetry.space_group_name_H-M   'P 1'
#
loop_
_entity.id
_entity.type
_entity.pdbx_description
1 polymer ?
#
loop_
_entity_poly.entity_id
_entity_poly.type
_entity_poly.pdbx_seq_one_letter_code
_entity_poly.pdbx_strand_id
1 'polypeptide(L)'
;MTFFSNLRDKVSGLAKSAAQKSGEVMEITKLNMNIKTEKEGIRDLYIKLGEYCFLECAKGEITDPQVAKWVKQIKTHQDNIAFYNEKINEIKEMLSCPACGHQVAKTETFCGRCGIRIQGEQEIEVPKENEE
;
A
#
# COMPACT_ATOMS: atom_id res chain seq x y z
N MET A 1 41.27 -26.26 -20.74
CA MET A 1 40.69 -24.94 -21.08
C MET A 1 39.16 -25.03 -21.14
N THR A 2 38.49 -25.21 -20.00
CA THR A 2 37.02 -25.42 -19.96
C THR A 2 36.35 -24.86 -18.69
N PHE A 3 37.06 -24.04 -17.93
CA PHE A 3 36.57 -23.45 -16.68
C PHE A 3 36.04 -22.00 -16.85
N PHE A 4 36.37 -21.31 -17.96
CA PHE A 4 35.95 -19.92 -18.20
C PHE A 4 34.67 -19.80 -19.05
N SER A 5 34.32 -20.81 -19.85
CA SER A 5 33.15 -20.81 -20.72
C SER A 5 31.83 -20.96 -19.94
N ASN A 6 31.78 -21.87 -18.96
CA ASN A 6 30.56 -22.13 -18.17
C ASN A 6 30.22 -21.03 -17.15
N LEU A 7 31.18 -20.13 -16.83
CA LEU A 7 30.94 -19.00 -15.94
C LEU A 7 30.38 -17.79 -16.69
N ARG A 8 30.80 -17.57 -17.95
CA ARG A 8 30.33 -16.45 -18.79
C ARG A 8 28.84 -16.55 -19.13
N ASP A 9 28.36 -17.76 -19.40
CA ASP A 9 26.95 -17.99 -19.76
C ASP A 9 26.00 -17.91 -18.56
N LYS A 10 26.50 -18.13 -17.33
CA LYS A 10 25.74 -17.93 -16.08
C LYS A 10 25.78 -16.50 -15.55
N VAL A 11 26.84 -15.73 -15.85
CA VAL A 11 26.99 -14.33 -15.42
C VAL A 11 26.07 -13.38 -16.20
N SER A 12 25.78 -13.65 -17.47
CA SER A 12 24.92 -12.78 -18.29
C SER A 12 23.46 -12.73 -17.82
N GLY A 13 22.94 -13.83 -17.26
CA GLY A 13 21.60 -13.89 -16.64
C GLY A 13 21.55 -13.34 -15.20
N LEU A 14 22.66 -13.47 -14.45
CA LEU A 14 22.75 -13.00 -13.06
C LEU A 14 22.98 -11.48 -12.95
N ALA A 15 23.73 -10.89 -13.89
CA ALA A 15 24.01 -9.44 -13.93
C ALA A 15 22.74 -8.60 -14.15
N LYS A 16 21.81 -9.06 -15.01
CA LYS A 16 20.54 -8.37 -15.27
C LYS A 16 19.58 -8.46 -14.07
N SER A 17 19.48 -9.63 -13.44
CA SER A 17 18.56 -9.87 -12.33
C SER A 17 18.98 -9.15 -11.04
N ALA A 18 20.28 -8.97 -10.80
CA ALA A 18 20.79 -8.21 -9.65
C ALA A 18 20.57 -6.70 -9.80
N ALA A 19 20.69 -6.16 -11.01
CA ALA A 19 20.47 -4.73 -11.30
C ALA A 19 18.98 -4.34 -11.28
N GLN A 20 18.06 -5.24 -11.66
CA GLN A 20 16.62 -4.98 -11.60
C GLN A 20 16.10 -4.90 -10.16
N LYS A 21 16.50 -5.86 -9.30
CA LYS A 21 16.12 -5.88 -7.88
C LYS A 21 16.61 -4.65 -7.10
N SER A 22 17.74 -4.05 -7.47
CA SER A 22 18.23 -2.84 -6.80
C SER A 22 17.37 -1.61 -7.13
N GLY A 23 16.81 -1.53 -8.34
CA GLY A 23 15.89 -0.46 -8.76
C GLY A 23 14.57 -0.47 -7.99
N GLU A 24 13.92 -1.63 -7.90
CA GLU A 24 12.66 -1.82 -7.17
C GLU A 24 12.78 -1.46 -5.68
N VAL A 25 13.89 -1.86 -5.05
CA VAL A 25 14.14 -1.54 -3.63
C VAL A 25 14.31 -0.03 -3.42
N MET A 26 14.99 0.67 -4.32
CA MET A 26 15.15 2.12 -4.25
C MET A 26 13.81 2.85 -4.42
N GLU A 27 12.98 2.39 -5.37
CA GLU A 27 11.65 2.96 -5.62
C GLU A 27 10.71 2.75 -4.41
N ILE A 28 10.66 1.54 -3.86
CA ILE A 28 9.92 1.24 -2.63
C ILE A 28 10.41 2.10 -1.46
N THR A 29 11.72 2.29 -1.34
CA THR A 29 12.30 3.15 -0.27
C THR A 29 11.83 4.59 -0.42
N LYS A 30 11.83 5.14 -1.63
CA LYS A 30 11.34 6.49 -1.93
C LYS A 30 9.84 6.62 -1.61
N LEU A 31 9.03 5.65 -2.01
CA LEU A 31 7.60 5.62 -1.71
C LEU A 31 7.34 5.57 -0.19
N ASN A 32 8.11 4.75 0.55
CA ASN A 32 8.04 4.70 2.01
C ASN A 32 8.44 6.01 2.69
N MET A 33 9.44 6.72 2.16
CA MET A 33 9.79 8.07 2.64
C MET A 33 8.64 9.04 2.45
N ASN A 34 7.98 9.03 1.28
CA ASN A 34 6.79 9.87 1.06
C ASN A 34 5.67 9.53 2.04
N ILE A 35 5.37 8.24 2.25
CA ILE A 35 4.37 7.80 3.24
C ILE A 35 4.71 8.32 4.64
N LYS A 36 5.99 8.31 5.02
CA LYS A 36 6.43 8.84 6.32
C LYS A 36 6.15 10.34 6.42
N THR A 37 6.47 11.12 5.40
CA THR A 37 6.19 12.56 5.34
C THR A 37 4.69 12.86 5.45
N GLU A 38 3.83 12.12 4.72
CA GLU A 38 2.38 12.29 4.80
C GLU A 38 1.85 11.97 6.21
N LYS A 39 2.37 10.92 6.86
CA LYS A 39 2.03 10.56 8.24
C LYS A 39 2.47 11.62 9.26
N GLU A 40 3.62 12.25 9.05
CA GLU A 40 4.08 13.39 9.85
C GLU A 40 3.14 14.59 9.66
N GLY A 41 2.72 14.89 8.43
CA GLY A 41 1.72 15.93 8.14
C GLY A 41 0.39 15.70 8.86
N ILE A 42 -0.13 14.47 8.85
CA ILE A 42 -1.34 14.10 9.61
C ILE A 42 -1.14 14.34 11.11
N ARG A 43 0.01 13.96 11.66
CA ARG A 43 0.32 14.14 13.09
C ARG A 43 0.30 15.61 13.46
N ASP A 44 0.93 16.46 12.66
CA ASP A 44 0.97 17.91 12.89
C ASP A 44 -0.42 18.53 12.85
N LEU A 45 -1.29 18.06 11.93
CA LEU A 45 -2.68 18.51 11.87
C LEU A 45 -3.47 18.06 13.10
N TYR A 46 -3.27 16.85 13.60
CA TYR A 46 -3.91 16.41 14.85
C TYR A 46 -3.45 17.22 16.06
N ILE A 47 -2.16 17.56 16.15
CA ILE A 47 -1.65 18.42 17.22
C ILE A 47 -2.33 19.78 17.15
N LYS A 48 -2.34 20.43 15.97
CA LYS A 48 -2.99 21.73 15.77
C LYS A 48 -4.48 21.71 16.10
N LEU A 49 -5.18 20.64 15.71
CA LEU A 49 -6.60 20.47 15.99
C LEU A 49 -6.84 20.32 17.50
N GLY A 50 -6.00 19.55 18.20
CA GLY A 50 -6.07 19.42 19.65
C GLY A 50 -5.81 20.73 20.39
N GLU A 51 -4.75 21.45 20.01
CA GLU A 51 -4.42 22.78 20.55
C GLU A 51 -5.57 23.77 20.35
N TYR A 52 -6.13 23.80 19.13
CA TYR A 52 -7.27 24.63 18.80
C TYR A 52 -8.48 24.30 19.66
N CYS A 53 -8.90 23.03 19.70
CA CYS A 53 -10.04 22.60 20.52
C CYS A 53 -9.84 22.96 22.00
N PHE A 54 -8.63 22.82 22.55
CA PHE A 54 -8.35 23.19 23.93
C PHE A 54 -8.52 24.71 24.18
N LEU A 55 -7.92 25.55 23.33
CA LEU A 55 -7.99 27.00 23.45
C LEU A 55 -9.42 27.52 23.29
N GLU A 56 -10.15 26.95 22.34
CA GLU A 56 -11.53 27.31 22.01
C GLU A 56 -12.52 26.82 23.09
N CYS A 57 -12.37 25.60 23.60
CA CYS A 57 -13.11 25.12 24.78
C CYS A 57 -12.87 26.00 26.01
N ALA A 58 -11.64 26.48 26.23
CA ALA A 58 -11.32 27.37 27.35
C ALA A 58 -12.00 28.75 27.21
N LYS A 59 -12.35 29.17 25.99
CA LYS A 59 -13.09 30.41 25.70
C LYS A 59 -14.60 30.20 25.59
N GLY A 60 -15.07 28.94 25.53
CA GLY A 60 -16.48 28.60 25.37
C GLY A 60 -17.02 28.70 23.94
N GLU A 61 -16.15 28.85 22.93
CA GLU A 61 -16.52 28.94 21.51
C GLU A 61 -15.68 27.96 20.72
N ILE A 62 -16.28 27.02 19.97
CA ILE A 62 -15.57 26.19 18.99
C ILE A 62 -16.04 26.62 17.60
N THR A 63 -15.14 27.19 16.80
CA THR A 63 -15.44 27.59 15.42
C THR A 63 -15.18 26.44 14.43
N ASP A 64 -16.25 25.80 13.97
CA ASP A 64 -16.25 24.69 13.01
C ASP A 64 -15.46 24.89 11.68
N PRO A 65 -15.35 26.11 11.09
CA PRO A 65 -14.71 26.29 9.78
C PRO A 65 -13.21 25.93 9.71
N GLN A 66 -12.44 26.18 10.78
CA GLN A 66 -11.02 25.81 10.82
C GLN A 66 -10.84 24.29 10.92
N VAL A 67 -11.68 23.65 11.72
CA VAL A 67 -11.72 22.19 11.88
C VAL A 67 -12.03 21.51 10.55
N ALA A 68 -13.06 21.98 9.84
CA ALA A 68 -13.44 21.45 8.53
C ALA A 68 -12.28 21.51 7.50
N LYS A 69 -11.49 22.59 7.52
CA LYS A 69 -10.29 22.73 6.66
C LYS A 69 -9.23 21.67 6.99
N TRP A 70 -8.90 21.48 8.26
CA TRP A 70 -7.89 20.49 8.67
C TRP A 70 -8.37 19.07 8.41
N VAL A 71 -9.64 18.75 8.61
CA VAL A 71 -10.22 17.44 8.26
C VAL A 71 -10.05 17.16 6.77
N LYS A 72 -10.29 18.16 5.91
CA LYS A 72 -10.05 18.00 4.46
C LYS A 72 -8.58 17.72 4.14
N GLN A 73 -7.66 18.42 4.80
CA GLN A 73 -6.22 18.20 4.62
C GLN A 73 -5.78 16.79 5.10
N ILE A 74 -6.28 16.34 6.26
CA ILE A 74 -6.03 14.99 6.77
C ILE A 74 -6.51 13.94 5.76
N LYS A 75 -7.70 14.13 5.18
CA LYS A 75 -8.23 13.22 4.15
C LYS A 75 -7.31 13.17 2.92
N THR A 76 -6.82 14.31 2.44
CA THR A 76 -5.85 14.35 1.33
C THR A 76 -4.58 13.57 1.66
N HIS A 77 -4.02 13.73 2.86
CA HIS A 77 -2.84 12.95 3.28
C HIS A 77 -3.15 11.44 3.35
N GLN A 78 -4.34 11.04 3.80
CA GLN A 78 -4.77 9.64 3.82
C GLN A 78 -4.90 9.06 2.42
N ASP A 79 -5.49 9.81 1.48
CA ASP A 79 -5.61 9.42 0.07
C ASP A 79 -4.23 9.26 -0.58
N ASN A 80 -3.28 10.16 -0.30
CA ASN A 80 -1.88 10.04 -0.76
C ASN A 80 -1.20 8.79 -0.20
N ILE A 81 -1.40 8.48 1.09
CA ILE A 81 -0.86 7.27 1.71
C ILE A 81 -1.44 6.02 1.03
N ALA A 82 -2.74 5.99 0.76
CA ALA A 82 -3.36 4.88 0.05
C ALA A 82 -2.73 4.68 -1.34
N PHE A 83 -2.60 5.76 -2.10
CA PHE A 83 -1.96 5.77 -3.42
C PHE A 83 -0.51 5.25 -3.39
N TYR A 84 0.32 5.70 -2.45
CA TYR A 84 1.70 5.21 -2.36
C TYR A 84 1.78 3.73 -1.95
N ASN A 85 0.87 3.25 -1.10
CA ASN A 85 0.81 1.83 -0.75
C ASN A 85 0.37 0.96 -1.93
N GLU A 86 -0.56 1.44 -2.75
CA GLU A 86 -0.96 0.75 -3.98
C GLU A 86 0.22 0.58 -4.94
N LYS A 87 0.99 1.65 -5.17
CA LYS A 87 2.24 1.58 -5.97
C LYS A 87 3.25 0.59 -5.41
N ILE A 88 3.42 0.53 -4.09
CA ILE A 88 4.31 -0.46 -3.47
C ILE A 88 3.80 -1.88 -3.73
N ASN A 89 2.49 -2.10 -3.69
CA ASN A 89 1.89 -3.41 -3.96
C ASN A 89 2.05 -3.81 -5.42
N GLU A 90 1.93 -2.87 -6.36
CA GLU A 90 2.19 -3.10 -7.78
C GLU A 90 3.64 -3.57 -8.01
N ILE A 91 4.62 -2.85 -7.45
CA ILE A 91 6.05 -3.20 -7.56
C ILE A 91 6.34 -4.57 -6.93
N LYS A 92 5.69 -4.88 -5.80
CA LYS A 92 5.87 -6.17 -5.10
C LYS A 92 5.01 -7.30 -5.66
N GLU A 93 4.24 -7.05 -6.72
CA GLU A 93 3.28 -7.99 -7.28
C GLU A 93 2.34 -8.58 -6.23
N MET A 94 1.87 -7.76 -5.28
CA MET A 94 0.96 -8.18 -4.21
C MET A 94 -0.48 -7.78 -4.52
N LEU A 95 -1.43 -8.55 -4.00
CA LEU A 95 -2.87 -8.32 -4.07
C LEU A 95 -3.48 -8.43 -2.67
N SER A 96 -4.63 -7.77 -2.45
CA SER A 96 -5.37 -7.90 -1.20
C SER A 96 -6.25 -9.13 -1.22
N CYS A 97 -6.13 -9.97 -0.20
CA CYS A 97 -7.02 -11.10 0.03
C CYS A 97 -8.48 -10.62 0.14
N PRO A 98 -9.42 -11.18 -0.65
CA PRO A 98 -10.81 -10.73 -0.66
C PRO A 98 -11.56 -11.04 0.64
N ALA A 99 -11.11 -12.04 1.41
CA ALA A 99 -11.76 -12.45 2.65
C ALA A 99 -11.29 -11.66 3.88
N CYS A 100 -10.01 -11.31 3.97
CA CYS A 100 -9.43 -10.73 5.20
C CYS A 100 -8.60 -9.46 4.98
N GLY A 101 -8.42 -9.02 3.73
CA GLY A 101 -7.66 -7.82 3.39
C GLY A 101 -6.14 -7.91 3.60
N HIS A 102 -5.59 -9.08 3.91
CA HIS A 102 -4.15 -9.26 4.01
C HIS A 102 -3.48 -9.18 2.63
N GLN A 103 -2.29 -8.57 2.54
CA GLN A 103 -1.53 -8.54 1.30
C GLN A 103 -0.90 -9.92 1.05
N VAL A 104 -1.14 -10.47 -0.13
CA VAL A 104 -0.68 -11.79 -0.57
C VAL A 104 0.05 -11.61 -1.90
N ALA A 105 1.18 -12.28 -2.09
CA ALA A 105 1.88 -12.22 -3.38
C ALA A 105 1.01 -12.87 -4.48
N LYS A 106 1.02 -12.31 -5.69
CA LYS A 106 0.27 -12.84 -6.84
C LYS A 106 0.59 -14.30 -7.13
N THR A 107 1.78 -14.77 -6.79
CA THR A 107 2.21 -16.17 -6.98
C THR A 107 1.61 -17.15 -5.98
N GLU A 108 1.03 -16.67 -4.88
CA GLU A 108 0.52 -17.53 -3.80
C GLU A 108 -0.88 -18.03 -4.12
N THR A 109 -1.10 -19.33 -3.93
CA THR A 109 -2.41 -19.95 -4.17
C THR A 109 -3.38 -19.73 -3.02
N PHE A 110 -2.87 -19.52 -1.80
CA PHE A 110 -3.67 -19.34 -0.59
C PHE A 110 -3.17 -18.16 0.24
N CYS A 111 -4.07 -17.51 0.96
CA CYS A 111 -3.71 -16.46 1.91
C CYS A 111 -3.05 -17.08 3.15
N GLY A 112 -1.77 -16.77 3.39
CA GLY A 112 -1.03 -17.24 4.58
C GLY A 112 -1.60 -16.78 5.93
N ARG A 113 -2.58 -15.86 5.94
CA ARG A 113 -3.23 -15.37 7.17
C ARG A 113 -4.57 -16.06 7.47
N CYS A 114 -5.41 -16.26 6.46
CA CYS A 114 -6.78 -16.76 6.66
C CYS A 114 -7.08 -18.07 5.92
N GLY A 115 -6.16 -18.56 5.09
CA GLY A 115 -6.30 -19.81 4.35
C GLY A 115 -7.19 -19.76 3.11
N ILE A 116 -7.84 -18.63 2.78
CA ILE A 116 -8.68 -18.54 1.58
C ILE A 116 -7.83 -18.69 0.31
N ARG A 117 -8.39 -19.33 -0.72
CA ARG A 117 -7.74 -19.46 -2.03
C ARG A 117 -7.77 -18.13 -2.79
N ILE A 118 -6.66 -17.79 -3.45
CA ILE A 118 -6.43 -16.52 -4.14
C ILE A 118 -6.41 -16.68 -5.67
N GLN A 119 -5.91 -17.82 -6.16
CA GLN A 119 -5.91 -18.15 -7.58
C GLN A 119 -6.90 -19.25 -7.93
N GLY A 120 -7.84 -18.90 -8.82
CA GLY A 120 -8.78 -19.80 -9.47
C GLY A 120 -9.90 -18.98 -10.10
N GLU A 121 -9.77 -18.67 -11.38
CA GLU A 121 -10.89 -18.36 -12.26
C GLU A 121 -12.03 -19.35 -11.95
N GLN A 122 -13.10 -18.85 -11.33
CA GLN A 122 -14.41 -19.44 -11.49
C GLN A 122 -15.34 -18.29 -11.81
N GLU A 123 -15.75 -18.24 -13.08
CA GLU A 123 -17.04 -17.68 -13.47
C GLU A 123 -18.05 -18.03 -12.37
N ILE A 124 -18.56 -17.00 -11.71
CA ILE A 124 -19.75 -17.11 -10.89
C ILE A 124 -20.89 -17.33 -11.89
N GLU A 125 -21.15 -18.58 -12.25
CA GLU A 125 -22.45 -18.96 -12.78
C GLU A 125 -23.46 -18.67 -11.66
N VAL A 126 -24.14 -17.53 -11.79
CA VAL A 126 -25.34 -17.22 -11.01
C VAL A 126 -26.36 -18.30 -11.36
N PRO A 127 -26.77 -19.17 -10.42
CA PRO A 127 -27.87 -20.08 -10.67
C PRO A 127 -29.11 -19.21 -10.88
N LYS A 128 -29.71 -19.29 -12.07
CA LYS A 128 -31.06 -18.76 -12.27
C LYS A 128 -31.99 -19.59 -11.38
N GLU A 129 -32.48 -18.96 -10.31
CA GLU A 129 -33.63 -19.44 -9.57
C GLU A 129 -34.80 -19.54 -10.56
N ASN A 130 -35.20 -20.77 -10.87
CA ASN A 130 -36.48 -21.05 -11.51
C ASN A 130 -37.53 -20.98 -10.40
N GLU A 131 -38.28 -19.87 -10.35
CA GLU A 131 -39.56 -19.82 -9.66
C GLU A 131 -40.61 -20.50 -10.56
N GLU A 132 -41.19 -21.59 -10.05
CA GLU A 132 -42.46 -22.18 -10.52
C GLU A 132 -43.65 -21.29 -10.16
#